data_AF-A0A832D2X7-F1
#
_entry.id   AF-A0A832D2X7-F1
#
_cell.length_a   1.000
_cell.length_b   1.000
_cell.length_c   1.000
_cell.angle_alpha   90.00
_cell.angle_beta   90.00
_cell.angle_gamma   90.00
#
_symmetry.space_group_name_H-M   'P 1'
#
loop_
_entity.id
_entity.type
_entity.pdbx_description
1 polymer ?
#
loop_
_entity_poly.entity_id
_entity_poly.type
_entity_poly.pdbx_seq_one_letter_code
_entity_poly.pdbx_strand_id
1 'polypeptide(L)'
;MSPFGSDWLAFVREAQKRGLFQKTFVVGILLGEPEYIDPLKAEAPEGMLVTGYPWYDIEAPAHRDFVARFQKKFDRNPVLGSLVGYITYLSIFEAIRKAGSTDTAKLVAAFRGLKVDTPIGPISYRPFDGQSTMGAWVGTTRVDPKRGVGIMVNHEYIPGERVLPSEDEVRKMRSGG
;
A
#
# COMPACT_ATOMS: atom_id res chain seq x y z
N MET A 1 5.65 19.36 -10.74
CA MET A 1 5.85 19.18 -9.30
C MET A 1 5.11 17.92 -8.92
N SER A 2 5.82 16.88 -8.51
CA SER A 2 5.22 15.62 -8.08
C SER A 2 4.94 15.73 -6.59
N PRO A 3 3.78 15.37 -6.03
CA PRO A 3 3.56 15.45 -4.59
C PRO A 3 4.29 14.35 -3.79
N PHE A 4 5.32 13.72 -4.36
CA PHE A 4 6.00 12.54 -3.82
C PHE A 4 7.51 12.74 -3.71
N GLY A 5 8.16 12.02 -2.80
CA GLY A 5 9.61 12.08 -2.62
C GLY A 5 10.10 13.45 -2.13
N SER A 6 11.12 14.02 -2.77
CA SER A 6 11.73 15.29 -2.33
C SER A 6 10.78 16.48 -2.31
N ASP A 7 9.83 16.53 -3.25
CA ASP A 7 8.84 17.59 -3.36
C ASP A 7 7.88 17.57 -2.15
N TRP A 8 7.58 16.38 -1.60
CA TRP A 8 6.77 16.23 -0.38
C TRP A 8 7.48 16.83 0.84
N LEU A 9 8.77 16.55 1.03
CA LEU A 9 9.55 17.12 2.14
C LEU A 9 9.59 18.65 2.07
N ALA A 10 9.79 19.20 0.86
CA ALA A 10 9.77 20.64 0.64
C ALA A 10 8.40 21.25 0.95
N PHE A 11 7.32 20.60 0.50
CA PHE A 11 5.96 21.03 0.79
C PHE A 11 5.68 21.06 2.30
N VAL A 12 6.00 19.99 3.04
CA VAL A 12 5.76 19.92 4.49
C VAL A 12 6.42 21.07 5.22
N ARG A 13 7.70 21.33 4.93
CA ARG A 13 8.46 22.38 5.60
C ARG A 13 7.89 23.77 5.33
N GLU A 14 7.51 24.05 4.09
CA GLU A 14 6.89 25.35 3.74
C GLU A 14 5.47 25.49 4.28
N ALA A 15 4.68 24.41 4.27
CA ALA A 15 3.34 24.36 4.84
C ALA A 15 3.35 24.56 6.36
N GLN A 16 4.32 23.94 7.06
CA GLN A 16 4.51 24.11 8.50
C GLN A 16 4.84 25.56 8.88
N LYS A 17 5.76 26.22 8.16
CA LYS A 17 6.09 27.64 8.39
C LYS A 17 4.88 28.57 8.28
N ARG A 18 3.89 28.19 7.46
CA ARG A 18 2.65 28.95 7.22
C ARG A 18 1.49 28.55 8.14
N GLY A 19 1.72 27.53 8.98
CA GLY A 19 0.72 26.99 9.89
C GLY A 19 -0.43 26.25 9.17
N LEU A 20 -0.18 25.66 7.99
CA LEU A 20 -1.21 25.01 7.19
C LEU A 20 -1.88 23.86 7.97
N PHE A 21 -1.07 22.98 8.55
CA PHE A 21 -1.55 21.76 9.21
C PHE A 21 -2.36 22.04 10.48
N GLN A 22 -2.22 23.22 11.10
CA GLN A 22 -3.03 23.65 12.24
C GLN A 22 -4.37 24.28 11.83
N LYS A 23 -4.48 24.73 10.57
CA LYS A 23 -5.64 25.49 10.07
C LYS A 23 -6.50 24.67 9.13
N THR A 24 -6.02 23.53 8.65
CA THR A 24 -6.66 22.77 7.58
C THR A 24 -6.57 21.29 7.86
N PHE A 25 -7.70 20.60 7.73
CA PHE A 25 -7.72 19.15 7.68
C PHE A 25 -7.12 18.68 6.36
N VAL A 26 -6.06 17.88 6.42
CA VAL A 26 -5.32 17.43 5.24
C VAL A 26 -5.57 15.95 5.02
N VAL A 27 -5.94 15.62 3.77
CA VAL A 27 -6.05 14.25 3.28
C VAL A 27 -4.86 13.97 2.35
N GLY A 28 -4.13 12.89 2.61
CA GLY A 28 -2.90 12.54 1.90
C GLY A 28 -2.92 11.11 1.37
N ILE A 29 -3.10 10.95 0.06
CA ILE A 29 -2.99 9.62 -0.57
C ILE A 29 -1.51 9.21 -0.56
N LEU A 30 -1.22 8.00 -0.09
CA LEU A 30 0.11 7.39 0.09
C LEU A 30 0.96 7.99 1.22
N LEU A 31 0.59 9.14 1.80
CA LEU A 31 1.46 9.88 2.71
C LEU A 31 1.65 9.21 4.09
N GLY A 32 0.98 8.09 4.35
CA GLY A 32 1.26 7.20 5.49
C GLY A 32 2.19 6.03 5.16
N GLU A 33 2.67 5.92 3.92
CA GLU A 33 3.64 4.90 3.53
C GLU A 33 5.04 5.26 4.07
N PRO A 34 5.79 4.29 4.63
CA PRO A 34 7.12 4.52 5.17
C PRO A 34 8.08 5.24 4.20
N GLU A 35 7.99 4.94 2.90
CA GLU A 35 8.79 5.60 1.85
C GLU A 35 8.60 7.12 1.76
N TYR A 36 7.48 7.66 2.26
CA TYR A 36 7.18 9.09 2.24
C TYR A 36 7.18 9.74 3.63
N ILE A 37 6.76 9.03 4.67
CA ILE A 37 6.64 9.59 6.03
C ILE A 37 7.92 9.46 6.85
N ASP A 38 8.70 8.37 6.71
CA ASP A 38 9.92 8.17 7.50
C ASP A 38 10.99 9.26 7.23
N PRO A 39 11.21 9.73 5.98
CA PRO A 39 12.19 10.79 5.71
C PRO A 39 11.90 12.12 6.42
N LEU A 40 10.65 12.38 6.80
CA LEU A 40 10.27 13.56 7.57
C LEU A 40 10.71 13.48 9.04
N LYS A 41 10.98 12.29 9.57
CA LYS A 41 11.36 12.09 10.97
C LYS A 41 10.36 12.77 11.92
N ALA A 42 10.85 13.59 12.85
CA ALA A 42 10.04 14.39 13.77
C ALA A 42 9.32 15.58 13.11
N GLU A 43 9.61 15.90 11.85
CA GLU A 43 8.89 16.93 11.07
C GLU A 43 7.60 16.39 10.45
N ALA A 44 7.27 15.11 10.63
CA ALA A 44 6.04 14.52 10.07
C ALA A 44 4.79 15.26 10.58
N PRO A 45 3.90 15.75 9.70
CA PRO A 45 2.67 16.40 10.15
C PRO A 45 1.79 15.40 10.88
N GLU A 46 1.20 15.82 11.99
CA GLU A 46 0.28 15.01 12.79
C GLU A 46 -1.18 15.31 12.40
N GLY A 47 -2.06 14.31 12.53
CA GLY A 47 -3.49 14.45 12.32
C GLY A 47 -3.95 14.42 10.85
N MET A 48 -3.06 14.15 9.88
CA MET A 48 -3.46 13.97 8.49
C MET A 48 -4.20 12.65 8.32
N LEU A 49 -5.32 12.63 7.57
CA LEU A 49 -5.95 11.40 7.13
C LEU A 49 -5.20 10.86 5.91
N VAL A 50 -4.64 9.67 5.99
CA VAL A 50 -3.76 9.13 4.95
C VAL A 50 -4.10 7.69 4.59
N THR A 51 -3.79 7.32 3.35
CA THR A 51 -3.52 5.91 3.04
C THR A 51 -2.04 5.59 3.29
N GLY A 52 -1.74 4.38 3.73
CA GLY A 52 -0.36 3.98 3.95
C GLY A 52 -0.15 2.54 4.39
N TYR A 53 0.97 2.29 5.08
CA TYR A 53 1.41 0.94 5.45
C TYR A 53 1.98 0.91 6.88
N PRO A 54 1.14 0.60 7.89
CA PRO A 54 1.53 0.51 9.29
C PRO A 54 2.17 -0.85 9.62
N TRP A 55 3.26 -1.20 8.92
CA TRP A 55 3.91 -2.52 9.02
C TRP A 55 4.27 -2.97 10.44
N TYR A 56 4.45 -2.00 11.34
CA TYR A 56 4.79 -2.17 12.73
C TYR A 56 3.63 -2.58 13.64
N ASP A 57 2.38 -2.43 13.20
CA ASP A 57 1.18 -2.66 14.01
C ASP A 57 0.27 -3.77 13.42
N ILE A 58 0.64 -4.34 12.27
CA ILE A 58 -0.12 -5.44 11.67
C ILE A 58 0.22 -6.75 12.40
N GLU A 59 -0.73 -7.27 13.16
CA GLU A 59 -0.54 -8.43 14.05
C GLU A 59 -0.60 -9.79 13.36
N ALA A 60 -1.11 -9.85 12.12
CA ALA A 60 -1.29 -11.11 11.39
C ALA A 60 0.02 -11.95 11.37
N PRO A 61 0.00 -13.24 11.74
CA PRO A 61 1.23 -14.04 11.84
C PRO A 61 2.05 -14.08 10.56
N ALA A 62 1.41 -14.22 9.40
CA ALA A 62 2.07 -14.22 8.10
C ALA A 62 2.75 -12.87 7.80
N HIS A 63 2.14 -11.76 8.23
CA HIS A 63 2.72 -10.43 8.11
C HIS A 63 3.96 -10.27 8.99
N ARG A 64 3.86 -10.68 10.26
CA ARG A 64 4.99 -10.62 11.22
C ARG A 64 6.18 -11.45 10.74
N ASP A 65 5.91 -12.63 10.17
CA ASP A 65 6.93 -13.47 9.56
C ASP A 65 7.59 -12.80 8.34
N PHE A 66 6.79 -12.18 7.46
CA PHE A 66 7.31 -11.39 6.34
C PHE A 66 8.24 -10.26 6.81
N VAL A 67 7.81 -9.46 7.79
CA VAL A 67 8.61 -8.36 8.37
C VAL A 67 9.91 -8.89 8.96
N ALA A 68 9.84 -9.95 9.78
CA ALA A 68 11.01 -10.53 10.45
C ALA A 68 12.04 -11.08 9.44
N ARG A 69 11.58 -11.78 8.40
CA ARG A 69 12.45 -12.29 7.32
C ARG A 69 13.06 -11.15 6.51
N PHE A 70 12.29 -10.10 6.23
CA PHE A 70 12.77 -8.93 5.51
C PHE A 70 13.89 -8.23 6.28
N GLN A 71 13.65 -7.93 7.57
CA GLN A 71 14.63 -7.29 8.45
C GLN A 71 15.90 -8.15 8.58
N LYS A 72 15.76 -9.46 8.80
CA LYS A 72 16.90 -10.39 8.88
C LYS A 72 17.74 -10.39 7.60
N LYS A 73 17.11 -10.24 6.43
CA LYS A 73 17.80 -10.30 5.13
C LYS A 73 18.45 -8.98 4.74
N PHE A 74 17.81 -7.85 5.04
CA PHE A 74 18.19 -6.54 4.50
C PHE A 74 18.66 -5.53 5.54
N ASP A 75 18.64 -5.89 6.83
CA ASP A 75 19.02 -5.02 7.95
C ASP A 75 18.29 -3.65 7.95
N ARG A 76 17.03 -3.67 7.51
CA ARG A 76 16.16 -2.49 7.47
C ARG A 76 14.69 -2.88 7.52
N ASN A 77 13.83 -1.93 7.84
CA ASN A 77 12.39 -2.11 7.86
C ASN A 77 11.80 -2.20 6.44
N PRO A 78 10.70 -2.95 6.24
CA PRO A 78 10.00 -2.95 4.97
C PRO A 78 9.26 -1.62 4.74
N VAL A 79 9.16 -1.23 3.48
CA VAL A 79 8.31 -0.14 2.98
C VAL A 79 7.16 -0.73 2.16
N LEU A 80 6.14 0.03 1.75
CA LEU A 80 4.99 -0.56 1.03
C LEU A 80 5.46 -1.21 -0.27
N GLY A 81 6.36 -0.56 -1.01
CA GLY A 81 6.96 -1.14 -2.22
C GLY A 81 7.61 -2.52 -2.02
N SER A 82 8.13 -2.81 -0.81
CA SER A 82 8.69 -4.14 -0.50
C SER A 82 7.61 -5.22 -0.37
N LEU A 83 6.48 -4.87 0.26
CA LEU A 83 5.32 -5.75 0.37
C LEU A 83 4.67 -5.99 -1.00
N VAL A 84 4.46 -4.93 -1.78
CA VAL A 84 3.90 -5.00 -3.15
C VAL A 84 4.76 -5.88 -4.05
N GLY A 85 6.08 -5.69 -4.01
CA GLY A 85 7.02 -6.55 -4.76
C GLY A 85 6.92 -8.02 -4.36
N TYR A 86 6.86 -8.30 -3.06
CA TYR A 86 6.73 -9.68 -2.56
C TYR A 86 5.42 -10.34 -3.00
N ILE A 87 4.30 -9.64 -2.86
CA ILE A 87 2.97 -10.11 -3.29
C ILE A 87 2.94 -10.34 -4.80
N THR A 88 3.58 -9.47 -5.59
CA THR A 88 3.66 -9.61 -7.04
C THR A 88 4.34 -10.93 -7.43
N TYR A 89 5.44 -11.29 -6.78
CA TYR A 89 6.10 -12.57 -7.04
C TYR A 89 5.27 -13.77 -6.58
N LEU A 90 4.58 -13.69 -5.43
CA LEU A 90 3.63 -14.72 -5.01
C LEU A 90 2.56 -14.96 -6.08
N SER A 91 1.99 -13.89 -6.62
CA SER A 91 0.99 -13.97 -7.68
C SER A 91 1.53 -14.58 -8.97
N ILE A 92 2.76 -14.23 -9.36
CA ILE A 92 3.40 -14.82 -10.55
C ILE A 92 3.63 -16.32 -10.34
N PHE A 93 4.13 -16.74 -9.18
CA PHE A 93 4.35 -18.16 -8.90
C PHE A 93 3.04 -18.96 -8.85
N GLU A 94 1.99 -18.39 -8.29
CA GLU A 94 0.68 -19.03 -8.24
C GLU A 94 0.04 -19.13 -9.63
N ALA A 95 0.19 -18.10 -10.46
CA ALA A 95 -0.24 -18.15 -11.86
C ALA A 95 0.52 -19.23 -12.66
N ILE A 96 1.84 -19.34 -12.49
CA ILE A 96 2.65 -20.39 -13.13
C ILE A 96 2.20 -21.78 -12.67
N ARG A 97 1.95 -21.98 -11.36
CA ARG A 97 1.42 -23.24 -10.83
C ARG A 97 0.07 -23.59 -11.44
N LYS A 98 -0.86 -22.65 -11.47
CA LYS A 98 -2.20 -22.84 -12.06
C LYS A 98 -2.14 -23.09 -13.57
N ALA A 99 -1.23 -22.44 -14.28
CA ALA A 99 -1.05 -22.59 -15.72
C ALA A 99 -0.30 -23.88 -16.12
N GLY A 100 0.52 -24.43 -15.22
CA GLY A 100 1.47 -25.50 -15.53
C GLY A 100 2.48 -25.09 -16.62
N SER A 101 2.70 -23.78 -16.81
CA SER A 101 3.44 -23.22 -17.95
C SER A 101 3.86 -21.79 -17.68
N THR A 102 4.90 -21.34 -18.36
CA THR A 102 5.31 -19.92 -18.45
C THR A 102 4.90 -19.26 -19.77
N ASP A 103 4.13 -19.96 -20.61
CA ASP A 103 3.55 -19.41 -21.83
C ASP A 103 2.59 -18.25 -21.51
N THR A 104 2.74 -17.13 -22.23
CA THR A 104 1.99 -15.89 -21.98
C THR A 104 0.49 -16.08 -22.04
N ALA A 105 -0.04 -16.79 -23.04
CA ALA A 105 -1.48 -16.96 -23.20
C ALA A 105 -2.06 -17.80 -22.05
N LYS A 106 -1.34 -18.85 -21.64
CA LYS A 106 -1.70 -19.66 -20.46
C LYS A 106 -1.63 -18.87 -19.16
N LEU A 107 -0.63 -18.01 -18.99
CA LEU A 107 -0.51 -17.15 -17.81
C LEU A 107 -1.66 -16.12 -17.74
N VAL A 108 -2.00 -15.47 -18.84
CA VAL A 108 -3.14 -14.54 -18.91
C VAL A 108 -4.44 -15.26 -18.52
N ALA A 109 -4.66 -16.48 -19.02
CA ALA A 109 -5.81 -17.29 -18.66
C ALA A 109 -5.80 -17.67 -17.16
N ALA A 110 -4.64 -18.01 -16.61
CA ALA A 110 -4.50 -18.38 -15.19
C ALA A 110 -4.76 -17.20 -14.24
N PHE A 111 -4.32 -15.99 -14.61
CA PHE A 111 -4.54 -14.76 -13.83
C PHE A 111 -6.01 -14.39 -13.68
N ARG A 112 -6.88 -14.77 -14.63
CA ARG A 112 -8.32 -14.53 -14.50
C ARG A 112 -8.89 -15.30 -13.30
N GLY A 113 -9.35 -14.57 -12.29
CA GLY A 113 -9.87 -15.14 -11.05
C GLY A 113 -8.80 -15.83 -10.19
N LEU A 114 -7.52 -15.50 -10.36
CA LEU A 114 -6.44 -16.04 -9.54
C LEU A 114 -6.65 -15.61 -8.08
N LYS A 115 -6.53 -16.55 -7.15
CA LYS A 115 -6.49 -16.30 -5.71
C LYS A 115 -5.06 -16.51 -5.22
N VAL A 116 -4.59 -15.66 -4.33
CA VAL A 116 -3.22 -15.70 -3.82
C VAL A 116 -3.26 -15.43 -2.33
N ASP A 117 -2.69 -16.35 -1.54
CA ASP A 117 -2.47 -16.12 -0.11
C ASP A 117 -1.25 -15.20 0.06
N THR A 118 -1.42 -14.11 0.81
CA THR A 118 -0.37 -13.10 1.01
C THR A 118 -0.10 -12.85 2.49
N PRO A 119 0.99 -12.14 2.85
CA PRO A 119 1.25 -11.74 4.22
C PRO A 119 0.13 -10.91 4.86
N ILE A 120 -0.77 -10.32 4.06
CA ILE A 120 -1.85 -9.44 4.51
C ILE A 120 -3.24 -10.07 4.31
N GLY A 121 -3.28 -11.38 4.10
CA GLY A 121 -4.51 -12.14 3.83
C GLY A 121 -4.66 -12.51 2.35
N PRO A 122 -5.70 -13.28 2.00
CA PRO A 122 -5.93 -13.68 0.62
C PRO A 122 -6.35 -12.48 -0.24
N ILE A 123 -5.81 -12.40 -1.45
CA ILE A 123 -6.25 -11.47 -2.50
C ILE A 123 -6.76 -12.25 -3.71
N SER A 124 -7.47 -11.56 -4.60
CA SER A 124 -7.86 -12.12 -5.89
C SER A 124 -7.65 -11.14 -7.04
N TYR A 125 -7.47 -11.67 -8.25
CA TYR A 125 -7.43 -10.89 -9.49
C TYR A 125 -8.77 -11.01 -10.20
N ARG A 126 -9.47 -9.88 -10.36
CA ARG A 126 -10.81 -9.86 -10.95
C ARG A 126 -10.76 -10.32 -12.41
N PRO A 127 -11.66 -11.23 -12.84
CA PRO A 127 -11.58 -11.83 -14.17
C PRO A 127 -11.88 -10.86 -15.31
N PHE A 128 -12.64 -9.79 -15.06
CA PHE A 128 -13.11 -8.86 -16.09
C PHE A 128 -12.17 -7.66 -16.35
N ASP A 129 -11.28 -7.32 -15.41
CA ASP A 129 -10.36 -6.20 -15.57
C ASP A 129 -8.94 -6.43 -15.02
N GLY A 130 -8.67 -7.59 -14.43
CA GLY A 130 -7.36 -7.96 -13.91
C GLY A 130 -6.93 -7.19 -12.66
N GLN A 131 -7.82 -6.39 -12.06
CA GLN A 131 -7.51 -5.64 -10.85
C GLN A 131 -7.35 -6.59 -9.66
N SER A 132 -6.26 -6.43 -8.92
CA SER A 132 -6.06 -7.12 -7.63
C SER A 132 -6.97 -6.51 -6.57
N THR A 133 -7.50 -7.34 -5.68
CA THR A 133 -8.29 -6.91 -4.52
C THR A 133 -7.46 -6.50 -3.31
N MET A 134 -6.13 -6.45 -3.44
CA MET A 134 -5.25 -5.85 -2.43
C MET A 134 -5.74 -4.43 -2.10
N GLY A 135 -6.18 -4.26 -0.87
CA GLY A 135 -6.61 -2.99 -0.29
C GLY A 135 -5.46 -2.14 0.25
N ALA A 136 -5.81 -1.12 1.02
CA ALA A 136 -4.89 -0.20 1.68
C ALA A 136 -5.33 0.08 3.12
N TRP A 137 -4.38 0.50 3.97
CA TRP A 137 -4.73 1.01 5.29
C TRP A 137 -5.08 2.49 5.20
N VAL A 138 -6.14 2.89 5.90
CA VAL A 138 -6.54 4.29 6.08
C VAL A 138 -6.44 4.61 7.57
N GLY A 139 -5.77 5.70 7.92
CA GLY A 139 -5.60 6.12 9.32
C GLY A 139 -5.11 7.54 9.43
N THR A 140 -4.72 7.95 10.64
CA THR A 140 -4.20 9.30 10.89
C THR A 140 -2.73 9.31 11.25
N THR A 141 -1.99 10.37 10.90
CA THR A 141 -0.56 10.47 11.22
C THR A 141 -0.29 10.95 12.65
N ARG A 142 0.81 10.49 13.26
CA ARG A 142 1.38 10.98 14.53
C ARG A 142 2.88 10.75 14.54
N VAL A 143 3.67 11.55 15.27
CA VAL A 143 5.08 11.22 15.54
C VAL A 143 5.19 10.13 16.62
N ASP A 144 5.99 9.09 16.38
CA ASP A 144 6.36 8.12 17.41
C ASP A 144 7.73 8.49 18.02
N PRO A 145 7.79 8.94 19.29
CA PRO A 145 9.06 9.32 19.92
C PRO A 145 10.02 8.14 20.07
N LYS A 146 9.54 6.89 20.12
CA LYS A 146 10.40 5.71 20.22
C LYS A 146 11.09 5.39 18.90
N ARG A 147 10.43 5.66 17.77
CA ARG A 147 10.96 5.42 16.42
C ARG A 147 11.63 6.64 15.81
N GLY A 148 11.33 7.84 16.31
CA GLY A 148 11.84 9.10 15.79
C GLY A 148 11.28 9.49 14.41
N VAL A 149 10.18 8.87 14.00
CA VAL A 149 9.52 9.09 12.70
C VAL A 149 8.01 9.23 12.84
N GLY A 150 7.36 9.77 11.81
CA GLY A 150 5.90 9.73 11.68
C GLY A 150 5.39 8.31 11.44
N ILE A 151 4.26 7.99 12.05
CA ILE A 151 3.55 6.73 11.93
C ILE A 151 2.06 6.98 11.66
N MET A 152 1.37 5.96 11.18
CA MET A 152 -0.08 5.87 11.17
C MET A 152 -0.56 5.31 12.50
N VAL A 153 -1.65 5.89 13.01
CA VAL A 153 -2.42 5.43 14.16
C VAL A 153 -3.90 5.40 13.79
N ASN A 154 -4.73 4.76 14.62
CA ASN A 154 -6.18 4.66 14.40
C ASN A 154 -6.52 4.15 12.99
N HIS A 155 -5.76 3.17 12.50
CA HIS A 155 -5.86 2.73 11.12
C HIS A 155 -6.78 1.51 10.99
N GLU A 156 -7.48 1.43 9.86
CA GLU A 156 -8.25 0.27 9.43
C GLU A 156 -7.71 -0.18 8.07
N TYR A 157 -7.67 -1.50 7.84
CA TYR A 157 -7.46 -2.03 6.51
C TYR A 157 -8.78 -1.98 5.73
N ILE A 158 -8.77 -1.35 4.56
CA ILE A 158 -9.92 -1.29 3.65
C ILE A 158 -9.67 -2.28 2.49
N PRO A 159 -10.33 -3.46 2.49
CA PRO A 159 -10.24 -4.42 1.38
C PRO A 159 -10.62 -3.79 0.04
N GLY A 160 -9.90 -4.15 -1.03
CA GLY A 160 -10.18 -3.62 -2.37
C GLY A 160 -11.59 -3.97 -2.85
N GLU A 161 -12.13 -5.13 -2.44
CA GLU A 161 -13.50 -5.56 -2.76
C GLU A 161 -14.58 -4.57 -2.32
N ARG A 162 -14.32 -3.75 -1.28
CA ARG A 162 -15.29 -2.77 -0.76
C ARG A 162 -15.31 -1.45 -1.55
N VAL A 163 -14.26 -1.16 -2.32
CA VAL A 163 -14.01 0.18 -2.88
C VAL A 163 -13.70 0.19 -4.38
N LEU A 164 -13.71 -0.98 -5.02
CA LEU A 164 -13.59 -1.09 -6.48
C LEU A 164 -14.95 -0.93 -7.17
N PRO A 165 -15.02 -0.26 -8.34
CA PRO A 165 -16.26 -0.18 -9.12
C PRO A 165 -16.76 -1.56 -9.55
N SER A 166 -18.08 -1.65 -9.78
CA SER A 166 -18.73 -2.86 -10.30
C SER A 166 -18.27 -3.22 -11.72
N GLU A 167 -18.49 -4.46 -12.14
CA GLU A 167 -18.17 -4.90 -13.50
C GLU A 167 -18.87 -4.04 -14.56
N ASP A 168 -20.15 -3.69 -14.35
CA ASP A 168 -20.92 -2.87 -15.29
C ASP A 168 -20.33 -1.46 -15.44
N GLU A 169 -19.90 -0.84 -14.34
CA GLU A 169 -19.23 0.46 -14.37
C GLU A 169 -17.90 0.38 -15.11
N VAL A 170 -17.08 -0.63 -14.82
CA VAL A 170 -15.78 -0.83 -15.49
C VAL A 170 -15.98 -1.06 -16.99
N ARG A 171 -16.97 -1.88 -17.39
CA ARG A 171 -17.27 -2.15 -18.81
C ARG A 171 -17.64 -0.87 -19.55
N LYS A 172 -18.48 -0.01 -18.95
CA LYS A 172 -18.85 1.29 -19.52
C LYS A 172 -17.63 2.20 -19.71
N MET A 173 -16.72 2.25 -18.73
CA MET A 173 -15.50 3.06 -18.81
C MET A 173 -14.55 2.57 -19.92
N ARG A 174 -14.50 1.26 -20.17
CA ARG A 174 -13.61 0.66 -21.19
C ARG A 174 -14.15 0.76 -22.61
N SER A 175 -15.47 0.82 -22.80
CA SER A 175 -16.09 0.97 -24.12
C SER A 175 -16.04 2.40 -24.69
N GLY A 176 -15.65 3.38 -23.88
CA GLY A 176 -15.53 4.79 -24.27
C GLY A 176 -14.14 5.23 -24.74
N GLY A 177 -13.21 4.28 -24.95
CA GLY A 177 -11.85 4.53 -25.44
C GLY A 177 -11.58 3.95 -26.81
#